data_AF-E0STW3-F1
#
_entry.id   AF-E0STW3-F1
#
_cell.length_a   1.000
_cell.length_b   1.000
_cell.length_c   1.000
_cell.angle_alpha   90.00
_cell.angle_beta   90.00
_cell.angle_gamma   90.00
#
_symmetry.space_group_name_H-M   'P 1'
#
loop_
_entity.id
_entity.type
_entity.pdbx_description
1 polymer ?
#
loop_
_entity_poly.entity_id
_entity_poly.type
_entity_poly.pdbx_seq_one_letter_code
_entity_poly.pdbx_strand_id
1 'polypeptide(L)'
;MSQEKPSIEESIDIVGEYLAAFLAVEQDWGAIDGLMHAHRPEEALMYYDMALRHVHKVMEELEELGLKLWFLHGFDQHSKNVRDLLCDEGKVKSVALKLVERALSKYPKYYAKLKKETEKEEEKEEVEG
;
A
#
# COMPACT_ATOMS: atom_id res chain seq x y z
N MET A 1 28.03 0.56 -14.79
CA MET A 1 27.62 1.16 -13.51
C MET A 1 26.68 0.16 -12.86
N SER A 2 27.07 -0.46 -11.76
CA SER A 2 26.17 -1.36 -11.03
C SER A 2 25.10 -0.49 -10.39
N GLN A 3 23.86 -0.55 -10.89
CA GLN A 3 22.74 0.04 -10.17
C GLN A 3 22.60 -0.74 -8.86
N GLU A 4 22.82 -0.05 -7.73
CA GLU A 4 22.49 -0.61 -6.42
C GLU A 4 21.01 -0.94 -6.42
N LYS A 5 20.65 -2.15 -5.93
CA LYS A 5 19.23 -2.47 -5.73
C LYS A 5 18.67 -1.46 -4.72
N PRO A 6 17.54 -0.79 -5.03
CA PRO A 6 16.97 0.18 -4.11
C PRO A 6 16.63 -0.50 -2.79
N SER A 7 16.77 0.26 -1.70
CA SER A 7 16.53 -0.29 -0.37
C SER A 7 15.06 -0.68 -0.20
N ILE A 8 14.80 -1.61 0.74
CA ILE A 8 13.44 -2.02 1.06
C ILE A 8 12.61 -0.83 1.55
N GLU A 9 13.20 0.00 2.42
CA GLU A 9 12.53 1.16 3.00
C GLU A 9 12.20 2.20 1.92
N GLU A 10 13.14 2.48 1.01
CA GLU A 10 12.91 3.35 -0.13
C GLU A 10 11.78 2.84 -1.03
N SER A 11 11.71 1.52 -1.26
CA SER A 11 10.65 0.93 -2.07
C SER A 11 9.27 1.05 -1.40
N ILE A 12 9.19 0.86 -0.08
CA ILE A 12 7.97 1.07 0.69
C ILE A 12 7.57 2.55 0.71
N ASP A 13 8.52 3.46 0.89
CA ASP A 13 8.27 4.90 0.92
C ASP A 13 7.69 5.37 -0.41
N ILE A 14 8.35 5.01 -1.52
CA ILE A 14 7.91 5.39 -2.85
C ILE A 14 6.52 4.81 -3.13
N VAL A 15 6.32 3.50 -2.96
CA VAL A 15 5.02 2.87 -3.25
C VAL A 15 3.91 3.43 -2.34
N GLY A 16 4.20 3.63 -1.05
CA GLY A 16 3.25 4.21 -0.11
C GLY A 16 2.82 5.63 -0.47
N GLU A 17 3.72 6.45 -1.01
CA GLU A 17 3.40 7.79 -1.53
C GLU A 17 2.41 7.75 -2.71
N TYR A 18 2.57 6.78 -3.62
CA TYR A 18 1.62 6.59 -4.72
C TYR A 18 0.26 6.11 -4.26
N LEU A 19 0.24 5.17 -3.30
CA LEU A 19 -1.01 4.75 -2.66
C LEU A 19 -1.70 5.94 -1.99
N ALA A 20 -0.96 6.80 -1.28
CA ALA A 20 -1.53 8.02 -0.67
C ALA A 20 -2.13 8.98 -1.71
N ALA A 21 -1.46 9.15 -2.85
CA ALA A 21 -1.93 10.00 -3.93
C ALA A 21 -3.20 9.44 -4.58
N PHE A 22 -3.26 8.13 -4.83
CA PHE A 22 -4.46 7.46 -5.32
C PHE A 22 -5.63 7.59 -4.34
N LEU A 23 -5.42 7.34 -3.05
CA LEU A 23 -6.47 7.48 -2.02
C LEU A 23 -7.04 8.90 -1.95
N ALA A 24 -6.21 9.92 -2.24
CA ALA A 24 -6.65 11.30 -2.33
C ALA A 24 -7.73 11.51 -3.39
N VAL A 25 -7.58 10.80 -4.52
CA VAL A 25 -8.36 11.01 -5.75
C VAL A 25 -9.60 10.14 -5.75
N GLU A 26 -9.45 8.83 -5.54
CA GLU A 26 -10.54 7.86 -5.74
C GLU A 26 -11.33 7.60 -4.44
N GLN A 27 -10.78 7.95 -3.27
CA GLN A 27 -11.35 7.66 -1.95
C GLN A 27 -11.75 6.19 -1.74
N ASP A 28 -11.10 5.28 -2.47
CA ASP A 28 -11.31 3.84 -2.32
C ASP A 28 -10.37 3.28 -1.26
N TRP A 29 -10.95 3.05 -0.08
CA TRP A 29 -10.23 2.55 1.08
C TRP A 29 -10.19 1.03 1.17
N GLY A 30 -10.94 0.30 0.33
CA GLY A 30 -11.09 -1.15 0.44
C GLY A 30 -9.76 -1.89 0.26
N ALA A 31 -8.87 -1.39 -0.60
CA ALA A 31 -7.55 -1.96 -0.78
C ALA A 31 -6.62 -1.74 0.42
N ILE A 32 -6.75 -0.60 1.10
CA ILE A 32 -5.93 -0.23 2.26
C ILE A 32 -6.39 -1.00 3.48
N ASP A 33 -7.69 -1.10 3.68
CA ASP A 33 -8.30 -1.90 4.72
C ASP A 33 -7.90 -3.38 4.56
N GLY A 34 -8.04 -3.92 3.35
CA GLY A 34 -7.62 -5.29 3.06
C GLY A 34 -6.12 -5.53 3.29
N LEU A 35 -5.24 -4.58 2.93
CA LEU A 35 -3.81 -4.67 3.25
C LEU A 35 -3.54 -4.64 4.76
N MET A 36 -4.25 -3.79 5.50
CA MET A 36 -4.12 -3.67 6.95
C MET A 36 -4.48 -4.97 7.66
N HIS A 37 -5.52 -5.64 7.18
CA HIS A 37 -6.04 -6.88 7.77
C HIS A 37 -5.49 -8.16 7.13
N ALA A 38 -4.62 -8.09 6.12
CA ALA A 38 -4.03 -9.28 5.51
C ALA A 38 -3.10 -10.01 6.51
N HIS A 39 -3.33 -11.33 6.66
CA HIS A 39 -2.48 -12.20 7.50
C HIS A 39 -1.64 -13.16 6.67
N ARG A 40 -2.00 -13.35 5.38
CA ARG A 40 -1.34 -14.26 4.46
C ARG A 40 -0.83 -13.54 3.21
N PRO A 41 0.26 -14.02 2.59
CA PRO A 41 0.77 -13.46 1.33
C PRO A 41 -0.29 -13.31 0.24
N GLU A 42 -1.17 -14.29 0.06
CA GLU A 42 -2.17 -14.28 -1.00
C GLU A 42 -3.19 -13.14 -0.82
N GLU A 43 -3.63 -12.91 0.41
CA GLU A 43 -4.53 -11.81 0.77
C GLU A 43 -3.83 -10.47 0.53
N ALA A 44 -2.62 -10.33 1.05
CA ALA A 44 -1.86 -9.09 0.90
C ALA A 44 -1.59 -8.76 -0.57
N LEU A 45 -1.22 -9.76 -1.38
CA LEU A 45 -0.98 -9.61 -2.81
C LEU A 45 -2.27 -9.26 -3.57
N MET A 46 -3.42 -9.84 -3.20
CA MET A 46 -4.70 -9.51 -3.82
C MET A 46 -5.05 -8.03 -3.62
N TYR A 47 -4.99 -7.55 -2.37
CA TYR A 47 -5.29 -6.16 -2.07
C TYR A 47 -4.22 -5.20 -2.60
N TYR A 48 -2.96 -5.62 -2.60
CA TYR A 48 -1.87 -4.86 -3.21
C TYR A 48 -2.05 -4.71 -4.73
N ASP A 49 -2.32 -5.80 -5.44
CA ASP A 49 -2.57 -5.79 -6.90
C ASP A 49 -3.82 -4.96 -7.23
N MET A 50 -4.85 -5.00 -6.37
CA MET A 50 -6.01 -4.12 -6.50
C MET A 50 -5.58 -2.65 -6.41
N ALA A 51 -4.85 -2.27 -5.37
CA ALA A 51 -4.36 -0.90 -5.20
C ALA A 51 -3.49 -0.43 -6.38
N LEU A 52 -2.61 -1.29 -6.89
CA LEU A 52 -1.76 -0.99 -8.05
C LEU A 52 -2.57 -0.72 -9.32
N ARG A 53 -3.64 -1.47 -9.57
CA ARG A 53 -4.52 -1.22 -10.73
C ARG A 53 -5.13 0.17 -10.68
N HIS A 54 -5.54 0.63 -9.49
CA HIS A 54 -6.07 1.97 -9.37
C HIS A 54 -4.99 3.04 -9.51
N VAL A 55 -3.80 2.83 -8.94
CA VAL A 55 -2.66 3.73 -9.14
C VAL A 55 -2.36 3.88 -10.64
N HIS A 56 -2.30 2.76 -11.38
CA HIS A 56 -2.09 2.80 -12.84
C HIS A 56 -3.23 3.50 -13.58
N LYS A 57 -4.50 3.27 -13.20
CA LYS A 57 -5.64 3.98 -13.79
C LYS A 57 -5.52 5.50 -13.60
N VAL A 58 -5.23 5.96 -12.39
CA VAL A 58 -5.02 7.40 -12.10
C VAL A 58 -3.83 7.94 -12.89
N MET A 59 -2.76 7.16 -13.03
CA MET A 59 -1.61 7.55 -13.86
C MET A 59 -1.98 7.70 -15.34
N GLU A 60 -2.71 6.75 -15.91
CA GLU A 60 -3.21 6.81 -17.29
C GLU A 60 -4.08 8.05 -17.52
N GLU A 61 -5.03 8.32 -16.62
CA GLU A 61 -5.89 9.52 -16.68
C GLU A 61 -5.09 10.83 -16.62
N LEU A 62 -4.04 10.90 -15.79
CA LEU A 62 -3.18 12.08 -15.69
C LEU A 62 -2.30 12.24 -16.95
N GLU A 63 -1.82 11.15 -17.54
CA GLU A 63 -1.08 11.18 -18.81
C GLU A 63 -1.95 11.68 -19.98
N GLU A 64 -3.21 11.26 -20.04
CA GLU A 64 -4.20 11.74 -21.02
C GLU A 64 -4.44 13.26 -20.91
N LEU A 65 -4.34 13.82 -19.70
CA LEU A 65 -4.40 15.26 -19.44
C LEU A 65 -3.10 16.01 -19.81
N GLY A 66 -2.10 15.31 -20.35
CA GLY A 66 -0.81 15.88 -20.73
C GLY A 66 0.11 16.19 -19.55
N LEU A 67 -0.21 15.70 -18.35
CA LEU A 67 0.66 15.81 -17.19
C LEU A 67 1.75 14.74 -17.31
N LYS A 68 2.97 15.17 -17.60
CA LYS A 68 4.11 14.26 -17.59
C LYS A 68 4.41 13.85 -16.15
N LEU A 69 4.34 12.55 -15.90
CA LEU A 69 4.52 11.96 -14.58
C LEU A 69 5.99 11.52 -14.39
N TRP A 70 6.94 12.44 -14.58
CA TRP A 70 8.40 12.18 -14.46
C TRP A 70 8.83 11.59 -13.11
N PHE A 71 8.00 11.73 -12.07
CA PHE A 71 8.23 11.13 -10.76
C PHE A 71 7.96 9.62 -10.72
N LEU A 72 7.27 9.05 -11.74
CA LEU A 72 7.03 7.61 -11.90
C LEU A 72 8.26 6.80 -12.26
N HIS A 73 9.39 7.45 -12.54
CA HIS A 73 10.60 6.74 -12.90
C HIS A 73 11.02 5.83 -11.73
N GLY A 74 10.85 4.52 -11.92
CA GLY A 74 11.17 3.52 -10.92
C GLY A 74 9.97 2.96 -10.14
N PHE A 75 8.75 3.49 -10.29
CA PHE A 75 7.57 2.97 -9.57
C PHE A 75 7.40 1.46 -9.80
N ASP A 76 7.46 1.00 -11.05
CA ASP A 76 7.35 -0.42 -11.38
C ASP A 76 8.43 -1.27 -10.69
N GLN A 77 9.63 -0.74 -10.55
CA GLN A 77 10.74 -1.45 -9.90
C GLN A 77 10.53 -1.54 -8.39
N HIS A 78 10.13 -0.44 -7.74
CA HIS A 78 9.82 -0.43 -6.32
C HIS A 78 8.58 -1.27 -6.01
N SER A 79 7.57 -1.24 -6.89
CA SER A 79 6.36 -2.02 -6.77
C SER A 79 6.65 -3.52 -6.86
N LYS A 80 7.52 -3.95 -7.79
CA LYS A 80 8.01 -5.33 -7.86
C LYS A 80 8.73 -5.75 -6.58
N ASN A 81 9.63 -4.91 -6.05
CA ASN A 81 10.32 -5.21 -4.80
C ASN A 81 9.35 -5.38 -3.62
N VAL A 82 8.34 -4.51 -3.53
CA VAL A 82 7.30 -4.62 -2.49
C VAL A 82 6.48 -5.90 -2.67
N ARG A 83 6.09 -6.25 -3.90
CA ARG A 83 5.40 -7.51 -4.20
C ARG A 83 6.21 -8.72 -3.74
N ASP A 84 7.49 -8.76 -4.07
CA ASP A 84 8.40 -9.85 -3.68
C ASP A 84 8.50 -9.99 -2.15
N LEU A 85 8.43 -8.89 -1.41
CA LEU A 85 8.41 -8.89 0.05
C LEU A 85 7.07 -9.35 0.63
N LEU A 86 5.95 -9.05 -0.03
CA LEU A 86 4.64 -9.53 0.38
C LEU A 86 4.47 -11.04 0.15
N CYS A 87 5.23 -11.63 -0.78
CA CYS A 87 5.32 -13.08 -0.95
C CYS A 87 6.04 -13.80 0.20
N ASP A 88 6.77 -13.09 1.06
CA ASP A 88 7.48 -13.66 2.21
C ASP A 88 6.54 -13.76 3.42
N GLU A 89 6.08 -14.97 3.75
CA GLU A 89 5.20 -15.26 4.88
C GLU A 89 5.69 -14.67 6.20
N GLY A 90 7.02 -14.62 6.43
CA GLY A 90 7.60 -14.10 7.65
C GLY A 90 7.55 -12.57 7.77
N LYS A 91 7.23 -11.86 6.67
CA LYS A 91 7.28 -10.40 6.59
C LYS A 91 5.98 -9.75 6.14
N VAL A 92 5.04 -10.52 5.57
CA VAL A 92 3.81 -10.02 4.95
C VAL A 92 3.10 -8.97 5.80
N LYS A 93 2.78 -9.27 7.07
CA LYS A 93 2.07 -8.34 7.97
C LYS A 93 2.88 -7.06 8.20
N SER A 94 4.17 -7.19 8.46
CA SER A 94 5.05 -6.03 8.72
C SER A 94 5.18 -5.11 7.51
N VAL A 95 5.24 -5.69 6.31
CA VAL A 95 5.38 -4.94 5.05
C VAL A 95 4.06 -4.28 4.68
N ALA A 96 2.95 -5.01 4.78
CA ALA A 96 1.62 -4.49 4.53
C ALA A 96 1.28 -3.33 5.47
N LEU A 97 1.54 -3.47 6.77
CA LEU A 97 1.33 -2.40 7.74
C LEU A 97 2.20 -1.17 7.45
N LYS A 98 3.48 -1.35 7.13
CA LYS A 98 4.36 -0.22 6.77
C LYS A 98 3.87 0.54 5.53
N LEU A 99 3.35 -0.17 4.53
CA LEU A 99 2.75 0.44 3.35
C LEU A 99 1.50 1.25 3.72
N VAL A 100 0.62 0.67 4.54
CA VAL A 100 -0.61 1.33 5.01
C VAL A 100 -0.27 2.57 5.84
N GLU A 101 0.66 2.45 6.79
CA GLU A 101 1.15 3.56 7.60
C GLU A 101 1.72 4.68 6.74
N ARG A 102 2.53 4.33 5.74
CA ARG A 102 3.08 5.33 4.82
C ARG A 102 1.98 6.01 4.01
N ALA A 103 1.07 5.23 3.42
CA ALA A 103 -0.03 5.73 2.62
C ALA A 103 -0.97 6.65 3.42
N LEU A 104 -1.22 6.28 4.68
CA LEU A 104 -2.14 7.01 5.57
C LEU A 104 -1.46 8.10 6.41
N SER A 105 -0.14 8.24 6.36
CA SER A 105 0.60 9.29 7.07
C SER A 105 0.12 10.71 6.71
N LYS A 106 -0.40 10.89 5.49
CA LYS A 106 -1.00 12.14 5.00
C LYS A 106 -2.48 12.30 5.35
N TYR A 107 -3.11 11.26 5.92
CA TYR A 107 -4.53 11.19 6.29
C TYR A 107 -4.74 10.77 7.76
N PRO A 108 -4.19 11.51 8.74
CA PRO A 108 -4.14 11.08 10.14
C PRO A 108 -5.50 10.84 10.78
N LYS A 109 -6.55 11.54 10.33
CA LYS A 109 -7.92 11.34 10.83
C LYS A 109 -8.49 9.97 10.44
N TYR A 110 -8.18 9.51 9.24
CA TYR A 110 -8.65 8.22 8.73
C TYR A 110 -7.87 7.06 9.36
N TYR A 111 -6.54 7.20 9.45
CA TYR A 111 -5.68 6.24 10.15
C TYR A 111 -6.11 6.00 11.61
N ALA A 112 -6.40 7.08 12.36
CA ALA A 112 -6.86 6.99 13.74
C ALA A 112 -8.25 6.34 13.88
N LYS A 113 -9.08 6.37 12.83
CA LYS A 113 -10.38 5.70 12.82
C LYS A 113 -10.19 4.19 12.58
N LEU A 114 -9.45 3.82 11.53
CA LEU A 114 -9.14 2.43 11.20
C LEU A 114 -8.49 1.70 12.38
N LYS A 115 -7.46 2.30 12.99
CA LYS A 115 -6.76 1.70 14.13
C LYS A 115 -7.71 1.36 15.30
N LYS A 116 -8.67 2.25 15.60
CA LYS A 116 -9.68 2.02 16.64
C LYS A 116 -10.71 0.96 16.26
N GLU A 117 -10.95 0.74 14.97
CA GLU A 117 -11.87 -0.29 14.48
C GLU A 117 -11.18 -1.66 14.55
N THR A 118 -9.93 -1.76 14.13
CA THR A 118 -9.11 -2.98 14.26
C THR A 118 -8.91 -3.41 15.72
N GLU A 119 -8.54 -2.48 16.62
CA GLU A 119 -8.38 -2.77 18.07
C GLU A 119 -9.68 -3.34 18.69
N LYS A 120 -10.85 -2.90 18.21
CA LYS A 120 -12.15 -3.41 18.69
C LYS A 120 -12.54 -4.77 18.12
N GLU A 121 -12.06 -5.11 16.93
CA GLU A 121 -12.29 -6.43 16.33
C GLU A 121 -11.40 -7.49 16.99
N GLU A 122 -10.13 -7.15 17.26
CA GLU A 122 -9.20 -7.99 18.00
C GLU A 122 -9.72 -8.28 19.44
N GLU A 123 -10.22 -7.26 20.15
CA GLU A 123 -10.84 -7.44 21.48
C GLU A 123 -12.10 -8.32 21.45
N LYS A 124 -12.83 -8.39 20.34
CA LYS A 124 -14.03 -9.23 20.22
C LYS A 124 -13.68 -10.68 19.93
N GLU A 125 -12.71 -10.94 19.07
CA GLU A 125 -12.24 -12.30 18.79
C GLU A 125 -11.62 -12.96 20.04
N GLU A 126 -10.94 -12.20 20.90
CA GLU A 126 -10.39 -12.74 22.16
C GLU A 126 -11.46 -13.09 23.21
N VAL A 127 -12.64 -12.46 23.16
CA VAL A 127 -13.74 -12.70 24.12
C VAL A 127 -14.67 -13.83 23.68
N GLU A 128 -14.73 -14.12 22.38
CA GLU A 128 -15.59 -15.17 21.80
C GLU A 128 -14.86 -16.50 21.50
N GLY A 129 -13.54 -16.56 21.72
CA GLY A 129 -12.66 -17.73 21.50
C GLY A 129 -12.44 -18.66 22.68
#